data_AF-A0A2K0UJC6-F1
#
_entry.id   AF-A0A2K0UJC6-F1
#
_cell.length_a   1.000
_cell.length_b   1.000
_cell.length_c   1.000
_cell.angle_alpha   90.00
_cell.angle_beta   90.00
_cell.angle_gamma   90.00
#
_symmetry.space_group_name_H-M   'P 1'
#
loop_
_entity.id
_entity.type
_entity.pdbx_description
1 polymer ?
#
loop_
_entity_poly.entity_id
_entity_poly.type
_entity_poly.pdbx_seq_one_letter_code
_entity_poly.pdbx_strand_id
1 'polypeptide(L)'
;MPEQFINCSHPLLLPLLAVEITFETKVGHQSKNSRDLDKIEEMTGYGLSTSENATDSQNDYRVLVKGLGKLQSQLYLALATITSSRYMALFLRQKIQHLNAVIPDECQQKLAPACHMLDERIEFLLSNMEHTHMMGAMKERMEAQQTVLFSLIAQADSLINVSLAQDSREMAVSSKQDSSAMKIIALLTTFFLPGTFIASFFAMPLFNWSEPSLHQVANSHFWVYWAVTGPLTLVTMAGVIAWAVWNSRRIQLLQSRARESVFVETKRRRARDMDEKQLL
;
A
#
# COMPACT_ATOMS: atom_id res chain seq x y z
N MET A 1 -35.88 32.01 -21.48
CA MET A 1 -36.31 31.00 -22.45
C MET A 1 -36.43 31.68 -23.80
N PRO A 2 -35.70 31.24 -24.84
CA PRO A 2 -35.72 31.88 -26.16
C PRO A 2 -37.11 31.78 -26.81
N GLU A 3 -37.51 32.81 -27.56
CA GLU A 3 -38.82 32.97 -28.22
C GLU A 3 -39.20 31.82 -29.19
N GLN A 4 -38.25 30.94 -29.52
CA GLN A 4 -38.43 29.75 -30.35
C GLN A 4 -39.43 28.73 -29.76
N PHE A 5 -39.63 28.74 -28.44
CA PHE A 5 -40.57 27.83 -27.77
C PHE A 5 -42.05 28.23 -27.96
N ILE A 6 -42.32 29.47 -28.33
CA ILE A 6 -43.70 29.99 -28.46
C ILE A 6 -44.38 29.46 -29.73
N ASN A 7 -43.60 29.07 -30.75
CA ASN A 7 -44.11 28.65 -32.06
C ASN A 7 -44.12 27.14 -32.32
N CYS A 8 -43.68 26.31 -31.37
CA CYS A 8 -43.55 24.87 -31.59
C CYS A 8 -44.59 24.08 -30.76
N SER A 9 -45.74 23.77 -31.35
CA SER A 9 -46.87 23.09 -30.70
C SER A 9 -46.78 21.56 -30.73
N HIS A 10 -45.60 21.00 -31.00
CA HIS A 10 -45.41 19.55 -31.14
C HIS A 10 -45.27 18.86 -29.76
N PRO A 11 -46.01 17.77 -29.46
CA PRO A 11 -46.01 17.12 -28.14
C PRO A 11 -44.66 16.52 -27.74
N LEU A 12 -43.79 16.21 -28.70
CA LEU A 12 -42.44 15.67 -28.45
C LEU A 12 -41.37 16.72 -28.13
N LEU A 13 -41.72 18.02 -28.13
CA LEU A 13 -40.80 19.09 -27.76
C LEU A 13 -40.33 18.99 -26.30
N LEU A 14 -41.25 18.70 -25.37
CA LEU A 14 -40.93 18.56 -23.94
C LEU A 14 -39.95 17.40 -23.67
N PRO A 15 -40.18 16.17 -24.20
CA PRO A 15 -39.20 15.10 -24.13
C PRO A 15 -37.84 15.47 -24.72
N LEU A 16 -37.81 16.16 -25.87
CA LEU A 16 -36.56 16.59 -26.49
C LEU A 16 -35.79 17.57 -25.61
N LEU A 17 -36.48 18.55 -25.02
CA LEU A 17 -35.90 19.50 -24.08
C LEU A 17 -35.35 18.82 -22.83
N ALA A 18 -36.06 17.82 -22.29
CA ALA A 18 -35.58 17.07 -21.14
C ALA A 18 -34.27 16.34 -21.45
N VAL A 19 -34.14 15.77 -22.66
CA VAL A 19 -32.90 15.14 -23.13
C VAL A 19 -31.78 16.17 -23.28
N GLU A 20 -32.07 17.33 -23.89
CA GLU A 20 -31.12 18.43 -24.07
C GLU A 20 -30.58 18.96 -22.73
N ILE A 21 -31.45 19.27 -21.78
CA ILE A 21 -31.06 19.74 -20.44
C ILE A 21 -30.20 18.68 -19.72
N THR A 22 -30.59 17.40 -19.82
CA THR A 22 -29.82 16.32 -19.21
C THR A 22 -28.43 16.20 -19.83
N PHE A 23 -28.32 16.38 -21.14
CA PHE A 23 -27.03 16.39 -21.83
C PHE A 23 -26.17 17.60 -21.43
N GLU A 24 -26.70 18.82 -21.53
CA GLU A 24 -25.97 20.06 -21.23
C GLU A 24 -25.44 20.09 -19.79
N THR A 25 -26.25 19.67 -18.82
CA THR A 25 -25.81 19.60 -17.42
C THR A 25 -24.59 18.68 -17.26
N LYS A 26 -24.56 17.53 -17.96
CA LYS A 26 -23.44 16.58 -17.89
C LYS A 26 -22.20 17.10 -18.58
N VAL A 27 -22.34 17.73 -19.74
CA VAL A 27 -21.22 18.38 -20.45
C VAL A 27 -20.62 19.51 -19.61
N GLY A 28 -21.45 20.32 -18.95
CA GLY A 28 -20.98 21.38 -18.04
C GLY A 28 -20.14 20.84 -16.87
N HIS A 29 -20.52 19.70 -16.30
CA HIS A 29 -19.72 19.03 -15.26
C HIS A 29 -18.39 18.47 -15.78
N GLN A 30 -18.31 18.09 -17.05
CA GLN A 30 -17.11 17.49 -17.64
C GLN A 30 -15.92 18.47 -17.69
N SER A 31 -16.17 19.76 -17.95
CA SER A 31 -15.13 20.80 -17.88
C SER A 31 -14.53 20.91 -16.47
N LYS A 32 -15.38 20.84 -15.43
CA LYS A 32 -14.91 20.84 -14.05
C LYS A 32 -14.06 19.61 -13.74
N ASN A 33 -14.50 18.43 -14.19
CA ASN A 33 -13.76 17.18 -14.00
C ASN A 33 -12.41 17.22 -14.71
N SER A 34 -12.30 17.84 -15.88
CA SER A 34 -11.03 18.09 -16.57
C SER A 34 -10.07 18.87 -15.68
N ARG A 35 -10.52 20.01 -15.13
CA ARG A 35 -9.67 20.87 -14.30
C ARG A 35 -9.24 20.18 -13.00
N ASP A 36 -10.11 19.34 -12.43
CA ASP A 36 -9.76 18.57 -11.24
C ASP A 36 -8.80 17.43 -11.57
N LEU A 37 -8.85 16.83 -12.78
CA LEU A 37 -7.83 15.90 -13.25
C LEU A 37 -6.49 16.60 -13.47
N ASP A 38 -6.48 17.78 -14.09
CA ASP A 38 -5.24 18.54 -14.33
C ASP A 38 -4.51 18.86 -13.02
N LYS A 39 -5.24 19.17 -11.94
CA LYS A 39 -4.66 19.35 -10.60
C LYS A 39 -4.06 18.06 -10.04
N ILE A 40 -4.71 16.92 -10.26
CA ILE A 40 -4.17 15.62 -9.81
C ILE A 40 -2.89 15.32 -10.58
N GLU A 41 -2.87 15.55 -11.89
CA GLU A 41 -1.68 15.36 -12.72
C GLU A 41 -0.54 16.30 -12.31
N GLU A 42 -0.84 17.54 -11.93
CA GLU A 42 0.14 18.49 -11.38
C GLU A 42 0.69 18.01 -10.03
N MET A 43 -0.18 17.53 -9.14
CA MET A 43 0.22 16.98 -7.83
C MET A 43 1.02 15.69 -7.94
N THR A 44 0.82 14.89 -8.98
CA THR A 44 1.66 13.71 -9.25
C THR A 44 2.97 14.07 -9.94
N GLY A 45 3.11 15.28 -10.48
CA GLY A 45 4.28 15.70 -11.26
C GLY A 45 4.29 15.17 -12.70
N TYR A 46 3.20 14.52 -13.14
CA TYR A 46 3.06 13.92 -14.48
C TYR A 46 2.04 14.66 -15.36
N GLY A 47 1.74 15.93 -15.05
CA GLY A 47 0.87 16.78 -15.85
C GLY A 47 1.54 17.43 -17.05
N LEU A 48 0.72 17.92 -17.99
CA LEU A 48 1.20 18.60 -19.21
C LEU A 48 1.97 19.89 -18.92
N SER A 49 1.68 20.55 -17.81
CA SER A 49 2.38 21.77 -17.37
C SER A 49 3.39 21.37 -16.31
N THR A 50 4.63 21.12 -16.72
CA THR A 50 5.72 20.79 -15.80
C THR A 50 6.02 22.01 -14.92
N SER A 51 5.50 22.02 -13.70
CA SER A 51 6.03 22.86 -12.64
C SER A 51 7.25 22.14 -12.07
N GLU A 52 8.45 22.67 -12.32
CA GLU A 52 9.72 22.20 -11.73
C GLU A 52 9.71 22.24 -10.19
N ASN A 53 8.67 22.83 -9.59
CA ASN A 53 8.42 22.90 -8.16
C ASN A 53 7.51 21.77 -7.64
N ALA A 54 7.46 20.60 -8.30
CA ALA A 54 6.88 19.39 -7.71
C ALA A 54 7.71 19.00 -6.48
N THR A 55 7.45 19.72 -5.39
CA THR A 55 8.07 19.53 -4.10
C THR A 55 7.88 18.08 -3.72
N ASP A 56 8.96 17.49 -3.25
CA ASP A 56 9.10 16.25 -2.48
C ASP A 56 8.26 16.28 -1.18
N SER A 57 7.19 17.07 -1.15
CA SER A 57 6.11 16.95 -0.19
C SER A 57 5.55 15.56 -0.34
N GLN A 58 5.61 14.81 0.76
CA GLN A 58 4.89 13.59 1.05
C GLN A 58 3.40 13.76 0.72
N ASN A 59 3.08 13.80 -0.57
CA ASN A 59 1.72 13.91 -1.06
C ASN A 59 1.03 12.65 -0.58
N ASP A 60 -0.08 12.81 0.14
CA ASP A 60 -0.85 11.67 0.57
C ASP A 60 -1.52 11.06 -0.67
N TYR A 61 -0.79 10.14 -1.31
CA TYR A 61 -1.22 9.45 -2.52
C TYR A 61 -2.60 8.80 -2.31
N ARG A 62 -2.99 8.49 -1.06
CA ARG A 62 -4.33 7.97 -0.74
C ARG A 62 -5.43 9.00 -1.02
N VAL A 63 -5.19 10.28 -0.74
CA VAL A 63 -6.12 11.38 -1.05
C VAL A 63 -6.26 11.54 -2.56
N LEU A 64 -5.14 11.47 -3.30
CA LEU A 64 -5.13 11.54 -4.76
C LEU A 64 -5.88 10.36 -5.39
N VAL A 65 -5.64 9.12 -4.92
CA VAL A 65 -6.37 7.93 -5.38
C VAL A 65 -7.87 8.05 -5.12
N LYS A 66 -8.27 8.56 -3.94
CA LYS A 66 -9.69 8.80 -3.63
C LYS A 66 -10.30 9.87 -4.54
N GLY A 67 -9.56 10.94 -4.82
CA GLY A 67 -9.95 12.00 -5.76
C GLY A 67 -10.14 11.45 -7.18
N LEU A 68 -9.15 10.70 -7.68
CA LEU A 68 -9.18 10.07 -8.99
C LEU A 68 -10.34 9.08 -9.12
N GLY A 69 -10.57 8.23 -8.11
CA GLY A 69 -11.69 7.29 -8.09
C GLY A 69 -13.06 7.98 -8.13
N LYS A 70 -13.20 9.14 -7.47
CA LYS A 70 -14.42 9.96 -7.57
C LYS A 70 -14.61 10.50 -8.99
N LEU A 71 -13.55 11.04 -9.61
CA LEU A 71 -13.61 11.53 -10.99
C LEU A 71 -13.94 10.40 -11.98
N GLN A 72 -13.38 9.20 -11.75
CA GLN A 72 -13.63 8.01 -12.57
C GLN A 72 -15.11 7.60 -12.51
N SER A 73 -15.68 7.53 -11.29
CA SER A 73 -17.10 7.27 -11.11
C SER A 73 -17.98 8.32 -11.81
N GLN A 74 -17.62 9.61 -11.69
CA GLN A 74 -18.34 10.69 -12.35
C GLN A 74 -18.26 10.62 -13.89
N LEU A 75 -17.10 10.27 -14.43
CA LEU A 75 -16.89 10.11 -15.87
C LEU A 75 -17.71 8.94 -16.42
N TYR A 76 -17.71 7.78 -15.76
CA TYR A 76 -18.54 6.63 -16.18
C TYR A 76 -20.03 6.96 -16.13
N LEU A 77 -20.49 7.64 -15.08
CA LEU A 77 -21.88 8.09 -15.00
C LEU A 77 -22.22 9.09 -16.12
N ALA A 78 -21.32 10.04 -16.41
CA ALA A 78 -21.51 10.99 -17.50
C ALA A 78 -21.62 10.29 -18.85
N LEU A 79 -20.69 9.38 -19.17
CA LEU A 79 -20.69 8.59 -20.41
C LEU A 79 -21.97 7.73 -20.54
N ALA A 80 -22.39 7.08 -19.46
CA ALA A 80 -23.63 6.31 -19.44
C ALA A 80 -24.84 7.21 -19.71
N THR A 81 -24.89 8.40 -19.09
CA THR A 81 -25.99 9.36 -19.34
C THR A 81 -25.99 9.91 -20.76
N ILE A 82 -24.83 10.25 -21.33
CA ILE A 82 -24.70 10.70 -22.73
C ILE A 82 -25.14 9.60 -23.70
N THR A 83 -24.77 8.35 -23.40
CA THR A 83 -25.18 7.19 -24.20
C THR A 83 -26.71 7.01 -24.13
N SER A 84 -27.31 7.15 -22.94
CA SER A 84 -28.76 7.08 -22.77
C SER A 84 -29.50 8.24 -23.47
N SER A 85 -28.96 9.46 -23.41
CA SER A 85 -29.54 10.62 -24.10
C SER A 85 -29.49 10.44 -25.61
N ARG A 86 -28.43 9.82 -26.14
CA ARG A 86 -28.32 9.47 -27.57
C ARG A 86 -29.42 8.49 -27.99
N TYR A 87 -29.63 7.41 -27.24
CA TYR A 87 -30.70 6.45 -27.54
C TYR A 87 -32.09 7.12 -27.48
N MET A 88 -32.30 8.01 -26.51
CA MET A 88 -33.57 8.72 -26.38
C MET A 88 -33.79 9.71 -27.53
N ALA A 89 -32.76 10.44 -27.96
CA ALA A 89 -32.84 11.33 -29.12
C ALA A 89 -33.14 10.57 -30.42
N LEU A 90 -32.50 9.42 -30.65
CA LEU A 90 -32.79 8.55 -31.79
C LEU A 90 -34.22 7.99 -31.75
N PHE A 91 -34.68 7.57 -30.58
CA PHE A 91 -36.06 7.13 -30.39
C PHE A 91 -37.07 8.25 -30.69
N LEU A 92 -36.80 9.47 -30.25
CA LEU A 92 -37.63 10.64 -30.56
C LEU A 92 -37.66 10.91 -32.07
N ARG A 93 -36.51 10.82 -32.75
CA ARG A 93 -36.45 10.94 -34.22
C ARG A 93 -37.35 9.92 -34.92
N GLN A 94 -37.22 8.65 -34.54
CA GLN A 94 -38.03 7.57 -35.10
C GLN A 94 -39.54 7.78 -34.82
N LYS A 95 -39.87 8.28 -33.63
CA LYS A 95 -41.26 8.60 -33.27
C LYS A 95 -41.83 9.78 -34.05
N ILE A 96 -41.04 10.84 -34.32
CA ILE A 96 -41.45 11.96 -35.17
C ILE A 96 -41.77 11.44 -36.58
N GLN A 97 -40.90 10.61 -37.16
CA GLN A 97 -41.13 10.02 -38.49
C GLN A 97 -42.39 9.15 -38.53
N HIS A 98 -42.62 8.33 -37.51
CA HIS A 98 -43.81 7.48 -37.42
C HIS A 98 -45.10 8.30 -37.26
N LEU A 99 -45.09 9.34 -36.41
CA LEU A 99 -46.23 10.23 -36.26
C LEU A 99 -46.55 10.97 -37.56
N ASN A 100 -45.52 11.41 -38.28
CA ASN A 100 -45.71 12.04 -39.59
C ASN A 100 -46.40 11.09 -40.57
N ALA A 101 -46.06 9.79 -40.56
CA ALA A 101 -46.68 8.80 -41.46
C ALA A 101 -48.14 8.43 -41.12
N VAL A 102 -48.61 8.69 -39.90
CA VAL A 102 -49.94 8.23 -39.40
C VAL A 102 -50.97 9.38 -39.32
N ILE A 103 -50.52 10.63 -39.27
CA ILE A 103 -51.38 11.81 -39.10
C ILE A 103 -52.03 12.23 -40.43
N PRO A 104 -53.30 12.72 -40.44
CA PRO A 104 -53.97 13.23 -41.64
C PRO A 104 -53.27 14.44 -42.28
N ASP A 105 -53.36 14.58 -43.61
CA ASP A 105 -52.64 15.59 -44.42
C ASP A 105 -52.84 17.06 -43.95
N GLU A 106 -54.03 17.44 -43.49
CA GLU A 106 -54.29 18.79 -42.94
C GLU A 106 -53.48 19.09 -41.68
N CYS A 107 -53.25 18.08 -40.85
CA CYS A 107 -52.50 18.21 -39.60
C CYS A 107 -50.99 18.08 -39.89
N GLN A 108 -50.59 17.29 -40.90
CA GLN A 108 -49.21 17.27 -41.39
C GLN A 108 -48.74 18.65 -41.86
N GLN A 109 -49.52 19.38 -42.68
CA GLN A 109 -49.10 20.71 -43.16
C GLN A 109 -48.88 21.71 -42.03
N LYS A 110 -49.68 21.65 -40.96
CA LYS A 110 -49.52 22.51 -39.78
C LYS A 110 -48.31 22.15 -38.92
N LEU A 111 -48.00 20.85 -38.82
CA LEU A 111 -46.90 20.34 -37.99
C LEU A 111 -45.55 20.25 -38.75
N ALA A 112 -45.55 20.28 -40.08
CA ALA A 112 -44.34 20.21 -40.91
C ALA A 112 -43.19 21.14 -40.48
N PRO A 113 -43.39 22.45 -40.23
CA PRO A 113 -42.30 23.32 -39.78
C PRO A 113 -41.78 22.93 -38.39
N ALA A 114 -42.66 22.48 -37.49
CA ALA A 114 -42.27 22.01 -36.17
C ALA A 114 -41.47 20.70 -36.24
N CYS A 115 -41.88 19.75 -37.09
CA CYS A 115 -41.16 18.50 -37.32
C CYS A 115 -39.76 18.75 -37.89
N HIS A 116 -39.63 19.65 -38.88
CA HIS A 116 -38.33 20.02 -39.44
C HIS A 116 -37.42 20.65 -38.37
N MET A 117 -37.96 21.57 -37.56
CA MET A 117 -37.18 22.22 -36.50
C MET A 117 -36.72 21.22 -35.42
N LEU A 118 -37.57 20.24 -35.08
CA LEU A 118 -37.20 19.18 -34.14
C LEU A 118 -36.13 18.24 -34.73
N ASP A 119 -36.20 17.90 -36.01
CA ASP A 119 -35.21 17.02 -36.64
C ASP A 119 -33.82 17.67 -36.70
N GLU A 120 -33.75 18.95 -37.10
CA GLU A 120 -32.52 19.77 -37.05
C GLU A 120 -31.93 19.82 -35.64
N ARG A 121 -32.77 20.02 -34.61
CA ARG A 121 -32.32 20.02 -33.20
C ARG A 121 -31.80 18.66 -32.76
N ILE A 122 -32.46 17.57 -33.15
CA ILE A 122 -32.00 16.23 -32.83
C ILE A 122 -30.67 15.95 -33.53
N GLU A 123 -30.53 16.35 -34.79
CA GLU A 123 -29.28 16.18 -35.55
C GLU A 123 -28.12 16.95 -34.91
N PHE A 124 -28.36 18.21 -34.52
CA PHE A 124 -27.40 19.01 -33.76
C PHE A 124 -27.03 18.36 -32.42
N LEU A 125 -28.02 17.85 -31.66
CA LEU A 125 -27.78 17.16 -30.39
C LEU A 125 -26.94 15.90 -30.58
N LEU A 126 -27.24 15.09 -31.59
CA LEU A 126 -26.48 13.87 -31.90
C LEU A 126 -25.04 14.20 -32.30
N SER A 127 -24.84 15.23 -33.14
CA SER A 127 -23.51 15.70 -33.52
C SER A 127 -22.70 16.19 -32.31
N ASN A 128 -23.32 16.97 -31.42
CA ASN A 128 -22.67 17.40 -30.18
C ASN A 128 -22.31 16.22 -29.28
N MET A 129 -23.21 15.23 -29.13
CA MET A 129 -22.95 14.02 -28.34
C MET A 129 -21.73 13.26 -28.88
N GLU A 130 -21.63 13.10 -30.19
CA GLU A 130 -20.51 12.44 -30.86
C GLU A 130 -19.19 13.19 -30.66
N HIS A 131 -19.21 14.52 -30.73
CA HIS A 131 -18.04 15.36 -30.42
C HIS A 131 -17.59 15.21 -28.96
N THR A 132 -18.52 15.19 -27.99
CA THR A 132 -18.17 14.92 -26.59
C THR A 132 -17.65 13.50 -26.35
N HIS A 133 -18.12 12.51 -27.13
CA HIS A 133 -17.62 11.15 -27.05
C HIS A 133 -16.16 11.04 -27.56
N MET A 134 -15.78 11.90 -28.50
CA MET A 134 -14.39 12.00 -28.98
C MET A 134 -13.42 12.49 -27.88
N MET A 135 -13.92 13.06 -26.76
CA MET A 135 -13.11 13.34 -25.57
C MET A 135 -12.75 12.10 -24.73
N GLY A 136 -12.81 10.90 -25.30
CA GLY A 136 -12.32 9.65 -24.72
C GLY A 136 -10.88 9.72 -24.18
N ALA A 137 -10.09 10.69 -24.64
CA ALA A 137 -8.79 11.05 -24.07
C ALA A 137 -8.82 11.26 -22.54
N MET A 138 -9.93 11.73 -21.97
CA MET A 138 -10.07 11.88 -20.50
C MET A 138 -10.02 10.53 -19.78
N LYS A 139 -10.64 9.51 -20.37
CA LYS A 139 -10.65 8.15 -19.82
C LYS A 139 -9.23 7.57 -19.85
N GLU A 140 -8.55 7.69 -20.98
CA GLU A 140 -7.18 7.20 -21.15
C GLU A 140 -6.20 7.91 -20.20
N ARG A 141 -6.31 9.24 -20.06
CA ARG A 141 -5.52 10.01 -19.09
C ARG A 141 -5.75 9.56 -17.65
N MET A 142 -7.01 9.26 -17.30
CA MET A 142 -7.36 8.79 -15.97
C MET A 142 -6.79 7.40 -15.66
N GLU A 143 -6.83 6.47 -16.62
CA GLU A 143 -6.23 5.14 -16.50
C GLU A 143 -4.69 5.22 -16.41
N ALA A 144 -4.08 6.12 -17.19
CA ALA A 144 -2.65 6.41 -17.08
C ALA A 144 -2.29 6.95 -15.70
N GLN A 145 -3.04 7.93 -15.18
CA GLN A 145 -2.79 8.47 -13.84
C GLN A 145 -3.04 7.47 -12.72
N GLN A 146 -3.99 6.57 -12.87
CA GLN A 146 -4.20 5.48 -11.91
C GLN A 146 -2.94 4.60 -11.80
N THR A 147 -2.34 4.28 -12.94
CA THR A 147 -1.10 3.49 -12.99
C THR A 147 0.06 4.23 -12.34
N VAL A 148 0.22 5.53 -12.64
CA VAL A 148 1.23 6.40 -12.02
C VAL A 148 1.07 6.43 -10.50
N LEU A 149 -0.14 6.68 -9.99
CA LEU A 149 -0.40 6.73 -8.55
C LEU A 149 -0.07 5.40 -7.86
N PHE A 150 -0.41 4.25 -8.45
CA PHE A 150 -0.05 2.96 -7.87
C PHE A 150 1.46 2.73 -7.87
N SER A 151 2.17 3.16 -8.92
CA SER A 151 3.63 3.09 -8.97
C SER A 151 4.27 3.95 -7.88
N LEU A 152 3.77 5.18 -7.67
CA LEU A 152 4.27 6.08 -6.63
C LEU A 152 4.01 5.54 -5.22
N ILE A 153 2.84 4.94 -4.98
CA ILE A 153 2.54 4.26 -3.71
C ILE A 153 3.51 3.09 -3.49
N ALA A 154 3.72 2.25 -4.50
CA ALA A 154 4.65 1.13 -4.39
C ALA A 154 6.09 1.59 -4.12
N GLN A 155 6.51 2.70 -4.73
CA GLN A 155 7.81 3.33 -4.48
C GLN A 155 7.91 3.86 -3.05
N ALA A 156 6.89 4.56 -2.56
CA ALA A 156 6.84 5.06 -1.18
C ALA A 156 6.90 3.90 -0.16
N ASP A 157 6.12 2.84 -0.37
CA ASP A 157 6.13 1.65 0.48
C ASP A 157 7.49 0.94 0.44
N SER A 158 8.15 0.91 -0.73
CA SER A 158 9.50 0.35 -0.86
C SER A 158 10.53 1.15 -0.05
N LEU A 159 10.47 2.48 -0.09
CA LEU A 159 11.34 3.36 0.71
C LEU A 159 11.11 3.16 2.22
N ILE A 160 9.85 3.06 2.64
CA ILE A 160 9.50 2.75 4.03
C ILE A 160 10.08 1.39 4.43
N ASN A 161 9.92 0.36 3.61
CA ASN A 161 10.47 -0.97 3.88
C ASN A 161 12.00 -0.98 4.00
N VAL A 162 12.69 -0.19 3.16
CA VAL A 162 14.15 -0.03 3.25
C VAL A 162 14.54 0.66 4.56
N SER A 163 13.85 1.73 4.94
CA SER A 163 14.11 2.42 6.22
C SER A 163 13.85 1.50 7.42
N LEU A 164 12.75 0.75 7.40
CA LEU A 164 12.41 -0.22 8.44
C LEU A 164 13.44 -1.36 8.53
N ALA A 165 13.97 -1.81 7.40
CA ALA A 165 15.03 -2.81 7.38
C ALA A 165 16.34 -2.26 7.95
N GLN A 166 16.66 -0.98 7.72
CA GLN A 166 17.80 -0.30 8.32
C GLN A 166 17.63 -0.16 9.83
N ASP A 167 16.47 0.29 10.31
CA ASP A 167 16.16 0.41 11.74
C ASP A 167 16.21 -0.96 12.42
N SER A 168 15.65 -1.99 11.78
CA SER A 168 15.71 -3.37 12.27
C SER A 168 17.15 -3.88 12.35
N ARG A 169 18.00 -3.51 11.39
CA ARG A 169 19.43 -3.86 11.41
C ARG A 169 20.14 -3.16 12.56
N GLU A 170 19.89 -1.87 12.78
CA GLU A 170 20.48 -1.12 13.89
C GLU A 170 20.05 -1.70 15.24
N MET A 171 18.75 -1.99 15.39
CA MET A 171 18.22 -2.65 16.59
C MET A 171 18.85 -4.03 16.81
N ALA A 172 19.04 -4.83 15.75
CA ALA A 172 19.70 -6.13 15.85
C ALA A 172 21.19 -6.01 16.24
N VAL A 173 21.88 -4.98 15.75
CA VAL A 173 23.27 -4.70 16.13
C VAL A 173 23.36 -4.30 17.60
N SER A 174 22.49 -3.40 18.06
CA SER A 174 22.42 -2.98 19.46
C SER A 174 22.04 -4.15 20.38
N SER A 175 21.03 -4.95 20.01
CA SER A 175 20.65 -6.16 20.74
C SER A 175 21.77 -7.20 20.82
N LYS A 176 22.60 -7.32 19.76
CA LYS A 176 23.80 -8.18 19.79
C LYS A 176 24.87 -7.65 20.77
N GLN A 177 25.01 -6.33 20.88
CA GLN A 177 25.91 -5.71 21.87
C GLN A 177 25.39 -5.96 23.29
N ASP A 178 24.10 -5.73 23.54
CA ASP A 178 23.45 -6.01 24.83
C ASP A 178 23.58 -7.49 25.21
N SER A 179 23.40 -8.40 24.25
CA SER A 179 23.62 -9.84 24.45
C SER A 179 25.05 -10.17 24.83
N SER A 180 26.03 -9.44 24.29
CA SER A 180 27.45 -9.60 24.67
C SER A 180 27.70 -9.13 26.10
N ALA A 181 27.14 -7.98 26.49
CA ALA A 181 27.23 -7.48 27.86
C ALA A 181 26.56 -8.44 28.86
N MET A 182 25.39 -8.97 28.52
CA MET A 182 24.68 -9.96 29.33
C MET A 182 25.50 -11.24 29.55
N LYS A 183 26.20 -11.72 28.52
CA LYS A 183 27.12 -12.87 28.65
C LYS A 183 28.25 -12.57 29.62
N ILE A 184 28.80 -11.36 29.62
CA ILE A 184 29.87 -10.96 30.56
C ILE A 184 29.35 -10.99 32.00
N ILE A 185 28.17 -10.41 32.26
CA ILE A 185 27.55 -10.43 33.60
C ILE A 185 27.30 -11.87 34.07
N ALA A 186 26.75 -12.72 33.20
CA ALA A 186 26.50 -14.12 33.52
C ALA A 186 27.82 -14.87 33.86
N LEU A 187 28.91 -14.60 33.15
CA LEU A 187 30.23 -15.15 33.47
C LEU A 187 30.72 -14.66 34.83
N LEU A 188 30.57 -13.37 35.13
CA LEU A 188 30.98 -12.77 36.40
C LEU A 188 30.19 -13.38 37.58
N THR A 189 28.88 -13.52 37.45
CA THR A 189 28.04 -14.17 38.47
C THR A 189 28.44 -15.63 38.68
N THR A 190 28.68 -16.38 37.59
CA THR A 190 29.15 -17.78 37.64
C THR A 190 30.49 -17.90 38.37
N PHE A 191 31.39 -16.93 38.19
CA PHE A 191 32.68 -16.92 38.86
C PHE A 191 32.57 -16.70 40.38
N PHE A 192 31.69 -15.80 40.82
CA PHE A 192 31.55 -15.46 42.24
C PHE A 192 30.61 -16.38 43.02
N LEU A 193 29.66 -17.06 42.35
CA LEU A 193 28.67 -17.93 42.99
C LEU A 193 29.32 -19.03 43.89
N PRO A 194 30.36 -19.77 43.45
CA PRO A 194 30.96 -20.84 44.27
C PRO A 194 31.68 -20.27 45.50
N GLY A 195 32.37 -19.13 45.35
CA GLY A 195 33.06 -18.46 46.45
C GLY A 195 32.08 -17.95 47.51
N THR A 196 30.97 -17.35 47.09
CA THR A 196 29.91 -16.89 48.01
C THR A 196 29.18 -18.04 48.72
N PHE A 197 28.94 -19.16 48.02
CA PHE A 197 28.35 -20.35 48.61
C PHE A 197 29.25 -20.94 49.71
N ILE A 198 30.54 -21.11 49.42
CA ILE A 198 31.49 -21.66 50.40
C ILE A 198 31.69 -20.69 51.57
N ALA A 199 31.81 -19.38 51.32
CA ALA A 199 31.88 -18.39 52.39
C ALA A 199 30.67 -18.47 53.34
N SER A 200 29.46 -18.63 52.78
CA SER A 200 28.23 -18.80 53.57
C SER A 200 28.20 -20.13 54.32
N PHE A 201 28.71 -21.21 53.72
CA PHE A 201 28.79 -22.53 54.35
C PHE A 201 29.72 -22.52 55.57
N PHE A 202 30.89 -21.87 55.48
CA PHE A 202 31.81 -21.71 56.62
C PHE A 202 31.33 -20.70 57.67
N ALA A 203 30.41 -19.80 57.31
CA ALA A 203 29.78 -18.87 58.25
C ALA A 203 28.68 -19.53 59.12
N MET A 204 28.19 -20.72 58.74
CA MET A 204 27.27 -21.49 59.60
C MET A 204 28.02 -22.03 60.83
N PRO A 205 27.41 -22.05 62.03
CA PRO A 205 28.04 -22.51 63.28
C PRO A 205 28.15 -24.05 63.37
N LEU A 206 28.51 -24.72 62.26
CA LEU A 206 28.73 -26.16 62.19
C LEU A 206 30.14 -26.58 62.64
N PHE A 207 31.08 -25.63 62.71
CA PHE A 207 32.42 -25.82 63.28
C PHE A 207 32.51 -25.15 64.65
N ASN A 208 32.84 -25.91 65.70
CA ASN A 208 32.96 -25.39 67.06
C ASN A 208 34.32 -24.69 67.22
N TRP A 209 34.37 -23.37 66.99
CA TRP A 209 35.57 -22.53 67.08
C TRP A 209 36.06 -22.26 68.52
N SER A 210 35.63 -23.09 69.48
CA SER A 210 35.71 -22.82 70.93
C SER A 210 36.83 -23.57 71.65
N GLU A 211 37.96 -23.85 70.99
CA GLU A 211 39.18 -24.34 71.68
C GLU A 211 40.18 -23.18 71.92
N PRO A 212 40.75 -23.04 73.13
CA PRO A 212 41.36 -21.81 73.63
C PRO A 212 42.82 -21.58 73.16
N SER A 213 43.16 -21.88 71.92
CA SER A 213 44.45 -21.51 71.31
C SER A 213 44.25 -20.67 70.05
N LEU A 214 43.75 -19.46 70.29
CA LEU A 214 43.33 -18.44 69.31
C LEU A 214 44.43 -18.00 68.31
N HIS A 215 45.66 -18.48 68.45
CA HIS A 215 46.78 -18.17 67.55
C HIS A 215 47.14 -19.29 66.55
N GLN A 216 46.67 -20.53 66.74
CA GLN A 216 47.13 -21.68 65.94
C GLN A 216 46.07 -22.20 64.95
N VAL A 217 44.79 -22.01 65.24
CA VAL A 217 43.68 -22.53 64.41
C VAL A 217 43.41 -21.63 63.19
N ALA A 218 43.59 -20.32 63.32
CA ALA A 218 43.44 -19.37 62.22
C ALA A 218 44.49 -19.55 61.10
N ASN A 219 45.68 -20.09 61.44
CA ASN A 219 46.77 -20.27 60.48
C ASN A 219 46.79 -21.68 59.85
N SER A 220 46.29 -22.71 60.55
CA SER A 220 46.38 -24.11 60.07
C SER A 220 45.23 -24.54 59.15
N HIS A 221 44.02 -23.99 59.28
CA HIS A 221 42.83 -24.45 58.54
C HIS A 221 42.38 -23.51 57.41
N PHE A 222 42.98 -22.34 57.30
CA PHE A 222 42.71 -21.39 56.21
C PHE A 222 43.00 -22.00 54.83
N TRP A 223 43.93 -22.96 54.75
CA TRP A 223 44.22 -23.70 53.52
C TRP A 223 43.04 -24.56 53.05
N VAL A 224 42.18 -25.05 53.95
CA VAL A 224 41.00 -25.88 53.60
C VAL A 224 39.98 -25.08 52.79
N TYR A 225 39.80 -23.79 53.09
CA TYR A 225 38.95 -22.90 52.29
C TYR A 225 39.43 -22.85 50.84
N TRP A 226 40.73 -22.65 50.61
CA TRP A 226 41.31 -22.62 49.27
C TRP A 226 41.31 -23.99 48.58
N ALA A 227 41.52 -25.07 49.36
CA ALA A 227 41.51 -26.44 48.86
C ALA A 227 40.13 -26.90 48.38
N VAL A 228 39.03 -26.33 48.91
CA VAL A 228 37.65 -26.64 48.48
C VAL A 228 37.15 -25.63 47.44
N THR A 229 37.42 -24.34 47.65
CA THR A 229 36.94 -23.26 46.78
C THR A 229 37.60 -23.28 45.41
N GLY A 230 38.92 -23.50 45.34
CA GLY A 230 39.65 -23.55 44.07
C GLY A 230 39.08 -24.59 43.10
N PRO A 231 39.01 -25.88 43.48
CA PRO A 231 38.45 -26.93 42.63
C PRO A 231 36.98 -26.71 42.27
N LEU A 232 36.14 -26.25 43.21
CA LEU A 232 34.71 -26.02 42.92
C LEU A 232 34.52 -24.90 41.89
N THR A 233 35.30 -23.83 42.00
CA THR A 233 35.28 -22.72 41.03
C THR A 233 35.80 -23.17 39.66
N LEU A 234 36.82 -24.03 39.64
CA LEU A 234 37.36 -24.60 38.41
C LEU A 234 36.35 -25.52 37.71
N VAL A 235 35.64 -26.37 38.45
CA VAL A 235 34.63 -27.29 37.91
C VAL A 235 33.43 -26.53 37.34
N THR A 236 32.91 -25.53 38.07
CA THR A 236 31.78 -24.71 37.62
C THR A 236 32.14 -23.88 36.39
N MET A 237 33.32 -23.25 36.38
CA MET A 237 33.81 -22.50 35.23
C MET A 237 34.05 -23.41 34.01
N ALA A 238 34.70 -24.56 34.20
CA ALA A 238 34.93 -25.53 33.13
C ALA A 238 33.62 -26.07 32.55
N GLY A 239 32.63 -26.36 33.40
CA GLY A 239 31.29 -26.80 32.98
C GLY A 239 30.57 -25.75 32.13
N VAL A 240 30.57 -24.49 32.56
CA VAL A 240 29.91 -23.40 31.81
C VAL A 240 30.64 -23.08 30.50
N ILE A 241 31.98 -23.07 30.49
CA ILE A 241 32.75 -22.88 29.26
C ILE A 241 32.51 -24.03 28.28
N ALA A 242 32.55 -25.29 28.75
CA ALA A 242 32.29 -26.46 27.91
C ALA A 242 30.86 -26.41 27.34
N TRP A 243 29.86 -26.05 28.15
CA TRP A 243 28.49 -25.89 27.70
C TRP A 243 28.33 -24.73 26.70
N ALA A 244 28.94 -23.57 26.95
CA ALA A 244 28.88 -22.41 26.08
C ALA A 244 29.53 -22.69 24.70
N VAL A 245 30.68 -23.37 24.69
CA VAL A 245 31.37 -23.80 23.46
C VAL A 245 30.53 -24.84 22.71
N TRP A 246 30.00 -25.84 23.41
CA TRP A 246 29.12 -26.85 22.83
C TRP A 246 27.88 -26.22 22.19
N ASN A 247 27.20 -25.34 22.93
CA ASN A 247 25.98 -24.68 22.49
C ASN A 247 26.27 -23.78 21.28
N SER A 248 27.37 -23.03 21.29
CA SER A 248 27.78 -22.19 20.17
C SER A 248 28.05 -23.01 18.90
N ARG A 249 28.74 -24.15 19.02
CA ARG A 249 28.97 -25.07 17.90
C ARG A 249 27.67 -25.67 17.37
N ARG A 250 26.75 -26.07 18.26
CA ARG A 250 25.45 -26.63 17.86
C ARG A 250 24.62 -25.60 17.07
N ILE A 251 24.58 -24.35 17.53
CA ILE A 251 23.84 -23.27 16.86
C ILE A 251 24.43 -22.98 15.48
N GLN A 252 25.77 -22.93 15.35
CA GLN A 252 26.43 -22.71 14.06
C GLN A 252 26.09 -23.82 13.05
N LEU A 253 26.09 -25.09 13.48
CA LEU A 253 25.74 -26.21 12.59
C LEU A 253 24.29 -26.14 12.10
N LEU A 254 23.36 -25.77 12.98
CA LEU A 254 21.95 -25.58 12.61
C LEU A 254 21.79 -24.43 11.61
N GLN A 255 22.51 -23.32 11.81
CA GLN A 255 22.51 -22.19 10.88
C GLN A 255 23.10 -22.56 9.51
N SER A 256 24.19 -23.32 9.49
CA SER A 256 24.79 -23.81 8.23
C SER A 256 23.83 -24.71 7.46
N ARG A 257 23.16 -25.64 8.14
CA ARG A 257 22.14 -26.53 7.52
C ARG A 257 20.95 -25.75 6.97
N ALA A 258 20.47 -24.74 7.72
CA ALA A 258 19.37 -23.89 7.26
C ALA A 258 19.78 -23.02 6.05
N ARG A 259 21.01 -22.49 6.03
CA ARG A 259 21.52 -21.74 4.87
C ARG A 259 21.66 -22.65 3.64
N GLU A 260 22.12 -23.87 3.84
CA GLU A 260 22.27 -24.87 2.79
C GLU A 260 20.92 -25.30 2.21
N SER A 261 19.90 -25.53 3.05
CA SER A 261 18.54 -25.87 2.58
C SER A 261 17.93 -24.74 1.74
N VAL A 262 18.09 -23.48 2.16
CA VAL A 262 17.61 -22.33 1.39
C VAL A 262 18.34 -22.23 0.05
N PHE A 263 19.67 -22.40 0.02
CA PHE A 263 20.43 -22.36 -1.22
C PHE A 263 20.01 -23.45 -2.21
N VAL A 264 19.82 -24.68 -1.73
CA VAL A 264 19.35 -25.81 -2.55
C VAL A 264 17.95 -25.54 -3.09
N GLU A 265 17.05 -25.00 -2.28
CA GLU A 265 15.69 -24.66 -2.72
C GLU A 265 15.69 -23.55 -3.77
N THR A 266 16.50 -22.51 -3.58
CA THR A 266 16.64 -21.40 -4.54
C THR A 266 17.18 -21.90 -5.89
N LYS A 267 18.17 -22.80 -5.86
CA LYS A 267 18.73 -23.43 -7.07
C LYS A 267 17.68 -24.28 -7.79
N ARG A 268 16.87 -25.04 -7.05
CA ARG A 268 15.75 -25.84 -7.61
C ARG A 268 14.68 -24.97 -8.26
N ARG A 269 14.32 -23.83 -7.65
CA ARG A 269 13.35 -22.89 -8.22
C ARG A 269 13.86 -22.31 -9.54
N ARG A 270 15.11 -21.82 -9.58
CA ARG A 270 15.72 -21.31 -10.82
C ARG A 270 15.81 -22.34 -11.94
N ALA A 271 16.09 -23.61 -11.62
CA ALA A 271 16.10 -24.68 -12.61
C ALA A 271 14.70 -24.87 -13.23
N ARG A 272 13.65 -24.86 -12.39
CA ARG A 272 12.26 -25.00 -12.84
C ARG A 272 11.81 -23.84 -13.73
N ASP A 273 12.18 -22.61 -13.39
CA ASP A 273 11.86 -21.43 -14.20
C ASP A 273 12.60 -21.44 -15.55
N MET A 274 13.79 -22.05 -15.64
CA MET A 274 14.49 -22.21 -16.92
C MET A 274 13.83 -23.29 -17.79
N ASP A 275 13.37 -24.40 -17.19
CA ASP A 275 12.66 -25.45 -17.91
C ASP A 275 11.30 -24.94 -18.45
N GLU A 276 10.55 -24.15 -17.67
CA GLU A 276 9.29 -23.53 -18.14
C GLU A 276 9.51 -22.56 -19.31
N LYS A 277 10.61 -21.79 -19.29
CA LYS A 277 10.95 -20.86 -20.39
C LYS A 277 11.46 -21.55 -21.65
N GLN A 278 11.87 -22.82 -21.58
CA GLN A 278 12.28 -23.61 -22.75
C GLN A 278 11.10 -24.39 -23.39
N LEU A 279 9.97 -24.50 -22.68
CA LEU A 279 8.75 -25.18 -23.13
C LEU A 279 7.73 -24.24 -23.80
N LEU A 280 7.96 -22.93 -23.75
CA LEU A 280 7.16 -21.87 -24.40
C LEU A 280 7.90 -21.32 -25.62
#